data_AF-A0A7Y4GVV0-F1
#
_entry.id   AF-A0A7Y4GVV0-F1
#
_cell.length_a   1.000
_cell.length_b   1.000
_cell.length_c   1.000
_cell.angle_alpha   90.00
_cell.angle_beta   90.00
_cell.angle_gamma   90.00
#
_symmetry.space_group_name_H-M   'P 1'
#
loop_
_entity.id
_entity.type
_entity.pdbx_description
1 polymer ?
#
loop_
_entity_poly.entity_id
_entity_poly.type
_entity_poly.pdbx_seq_one_letter_code
_entity_poly.pdbx_strand_id
1 'polypeptide(L)'
;MMSHRLPFENRWTNGTHAWEWNCALDRLGVANVRAMFADHELHHPNRLSGTINIPAGFVRDWLAFHDRRAARQQLRWRTAVIVASLVAATAAVLDVLIV
;
A
#
# COMPACT_ATOMS: atom_id res chain seq x y z
N MET A 1 12.17 9.49 23.68
CA MET A 1 12.24 8.56 22.52
C MET A 1 10.97 8.73 21.71
N MET A 2 11.08 9.15 20.44
CA MET A 2 9.92 9.23 19.54
C MET A 2 9.43 7.82 19.25
N SER A 3 8.25 7.47 19.79
CA SER A 3 7.52 6.26 19.42
C SER A 3 7.06 6.44 17.98
N HIS A 4 7.87 5.97 17.03
CA HIS A 4 7.49 5.96 15.63
C HIS A 4 6.38 4.92 15.46
N ARG A 5 5.14 5.42 15.48
CA ARG A 5 3.96 4.58 15.34
C ARG A 5 3.85 4.13 13.89
N LEU A 6 3.72 2.83 13.68
CA LEU A 6 3.46 2.27 12.36
C LEU A 6 2.15 2.81 11.79
N PRO A 7 2.03 2.91 10.46
CA PRO A 7 0.82 3.37 9.81
C PRO A 7 -0.32 2.34 9.85
N PHE A 8 -0.10 1.16 10.42
CA PHE A 8 -1.09 0.10 10.59
C PHE A 8 -0.99 -0.55 11.97
N GLU A 9 -2.10 -1.13 12.42
CA GLU A 9 -2.20 -1.86 13.67
C GLU A 9 -1.40 -3.16 13.54
N ASN A 10 -0.34 -3.29 14.35
CA ASN A 10 0.62 -4.37 14.25
C ASN A 10 0.64 -5.19 15.55
N ARG A 11 0.38 -6.50 15.44
CA ARG A 11 0.49 -7.49 16.52
C ARG A 11 1.92 -7.97 16.76
N TRP A 12 2.83 -7.72 15.82
CA TRP A 12 4.21 -8.18 15.82
C TRP A 12 5.09 -7.16 16.54
N THR A 13 5.15 -7.32 17.88
CA THR A 13 6.05 -6.74 18.88
C THR A 13 6.10 -5.20 19.03
N ASN A 14 6.11 -4.78 20.30
CA ASN A 14 6.23 -3.40 20.79
C ASN A 14 7.28 -2.57 20.02
N GLY A 15 6.81 -1.71 19.11
CA GLY A 15 7.39 -0.42 18.69
C GLY A 15 8.77 -0.40 18.01
N THR A 16 9.78 -1.05 18.58
CA THR A 16 11.18 -0.69 18.31
C THR A 16 11.71 -1.28 16.99
N HIS A 17 11.55 -2.58 16.76
CA HIS A 17 12.03 -3.24 15.52
C HIS A 17 11.05 -3.11 14.35
N ALA A 18 9.78 -2.93 14.66
CA ALA A 18 8.75 -2.91 13.64
C ALA A 18 8.85 -1.68 12.73
N TRP A 19 9.33 -0.54 13.26
CA TRP A 19 9.65 0.64 12.46
C TRP A 19 10.80 0.37 11.48
N GLU A 20 11.88 -0.27 11.94
CA GLU A 20 13.03 -0.62 11.11
C GLU A 20 12.63 -1.57 9.98
N TRP A 21 11.78 -2.56 10.27
CA TRP A 21 11.20 -3.45 9.27
C TRP A 21 10.35 -2.69 8.25
N ASN A 22 9.51 -1.75 8.70
CA ASN A 22 8.74 -0.91 7.79
C ASN A 22 9.66 -0.11 6.84
N CYS A 23 10.70 0.53 7.38
CA CYS A 23 11.67 1.27 6.56
C CYS A 23 12.48 0.36 5.62
N ALA A 24 12.77 -0.88 6.01
CA ALA A 24 13.42 -1.85 5.14
C ALA A 24 12.51 -2.27 3.97
N LEU A 25 11.23 -2.56 4.25
CA LEU A 25 10.26 -2.91 3.22
C LEU A 25 9.93 -1.74 2.30
N ASP A 26 9.80 -0.52 2.83
CA ASP A 26 9.57 0.68 2.03
C ASP A 26 10.76 0.97 1.09
N ARG A 27 12.00 0.70 1.51
CA ARG A 27 13.19 0.81 0.65
C ARG A 27 13.22 -0.20 -0.49
N LEU A 28 12.71 -1.41 -0.26
CA LEU A 28 12.60 -2.44 -1.30
C LEU A 28 11.45 -2.17 -2.27
N GLY A 29 10.39 -1.54 -1.78
CA GLY A 29 9.20 -1.24 -2.55
C GLY A 29 8.24 -2.43 -2.69
N VAL A 30 6.95 -2.12 -2.83
CA VAL A 30 5.84 -3.08 -2.79
C VAL A 30 6.02 -4.22 -3.80
N ALA A 31 6.41 -3.92 -5.04
CA ALA A 31 6.56 -4.93 -6.09
C ALA A 31 7.66 -5.95 -5.78
N ASN A 32 8.82 -5.47 -5.32
CA ASN A 32 9.97 -6.32 -4.99
C ASN A 32 9.68 -7.17 -3.75
N VAL A 33 9.10 -6.56 -2.70
CA VAL A 33 8.66 -7.28 -1.50
C VAL A 33 7.65 -8.38 -1.85
N ARG A 34 6.70 -8.11 -2.75
CA ARG A 34 5.71 -9.11 -3.20
C ARG A 34 6.37 -10.27 -3.95
N ALA A 35 7.32 -9.98 -4.83
CA ALA A 35 8.06 -11.01 -5.56
C ALA A 35 8.90 -11.89 -4.62
N MET A 36 9.66 -11.26 -3.71
CA MET A 36 10.47 -11.95 -2.71
C MET A 36 9.62 -12.77 -1.73
N PHE A 37 8.45 -12.25 -1.34
CA PHE A 37 7.53 -12.95 -0.45
C PHE A 37 6.85 -14.14 -1.14
N ALA A 38 6.45 -13.99 -2.41
CA ALA A 38 5.89 -15.10 -3.18
C ALA A 38 6.92 -16.23 -3.39
N ASP A 39 8.17 -15.87 -3.71
CA ASP A 39 9.27 -16.84 -3.81
C ASP A 39 9.53 -17.56 -2.48
N HIS A 40 9.49 -16.81 -1.37
CA HIS A 40 9.64 -17.35 -0.03
C HIS A 40 8.50 -18.31 0.38
N GLU A 41 7.24 -17.99 0.06
CA GLU A 41 6.10 -18.88 0.32
C GLU A 41 6.17 -20.17 -0.51
N LEU A 42 6.69 -20.10 -1.74
CA LEU A 42 6.82 -21.25 -2.64
C LEU A 42 7.96 -22.19 -2.25
N HIS A 43 9.11 -21.66 -1.83
CA HIS A 43 10.32 -22.46 -1.62
C HIS A 43 10.64 -22.71 -0.15
N HIS A 44 10.25 -21.82 0.77
CA HIS A 44 10.70 -21.84 2.17
C HIS A 44 9.63 -21.43 3.20
N PRO A 45 8.43 -22.05 3.21
CA PRO A 45 7.30 -21.63 4.06
C PRO A 45 7.57 -21.70 5.57
N ASN A 46 8.51 -22.54 6.02
CA ASN A 46 8.86 -22.74 7.43
C ASN A 46 10.11 -21.98 7.91
N ARG A 47 10.75 -21.18 7.05
CA ARG A 47 11.88 -20.33 7.46
C ARG A 47 11.45 -18.87 7.58
N LEU A 48 12.11 -18.10 8.43
CA LEU A 48 12.11 -16.64 8.31
C LEU A 48 12.49 -16.28 6.88
N SER A 49 11.88 -15.24 6.30
CA SER A 49 12.25 -14.75 4.97
C SER A 49 13.71 -14.30 5.03
N GLY A 50 14.60 -15.20 4.61
CA GLY A 50 16.02 -15.21 4.97
C GLY A 50 16.80 -14.01 4.44
N THR A 51 16.20 -13.24 3.53
CA THR A 51 16.83 -12.05 2.97
C THR A 51 16.60 -10.80 3.83
N ILE A 52 15.66 -10.81 4.80
CA ILE A 52 15.34 -9.60 5.61
C ILE A 52 15.12 -9.90 7.11
N ASN A 53 15.09 -11.17 7.56
CA ASN A 53 14.83 -11.52 8.97
C ASN A 53 13.52 -10.90 9.53
N ILE A 54 12.55 -10.60 8.66
CA ILE A 54 11.24 -10.07 9.06
C ILE A 54 10.26 -11.25 9.18
N PRO A 55 9.41 -11.28 10.22
CA PRO A 55 8.33 -12.26 10.31
C PRO A 55 7.43 -12.22 9.07
N ALA A 56 7.17 -13.37 8.45
CA ALA A 56 6.30 -13.47 7.28
C ALA A 56 4.92 -12.85 7.51
N GLY A 57 4.39 -12.96 8.73
CA GLY A 57 3.14 -12.31 9.13
C GLY A 57 3.19 -10.78 9.08
N PHE A 58 4.31 -10.15 9.45
CA PHE A 58 4.48 -8.71 9.33
C PHE A 58 4.52 -8.26 7.87
N VAL A 59 5.23 -8.99 7.01
CA VAL A 59 5.26 -8.70 5.55
C VAL A 59 3.87 -8.81 4.94
N ARG A 60 3.09 -9.84 5.33
CA ARG A 60 1.71 -10.02 4.88
C ARG A 60 0.80 -8.86 5.33
N ASP A 61 0.87 -8.46 6.60
CA ASP A 61 0.09 -7.35 7.14
C ASP A 61 0.50 -6.01 6.47
N TRP A 62 1.80 -5.81 6.19
CA TRP A 62 2.32 -4.65 5.46
C TRP A 62 1.84 -4.61 3.99
N LEU A 63 1.88 -5.73 3.27
CA LEU A 63 1.36 -5.84 1.89
C LEU A 63 -0.14 -5.53 1.85
N ALA A 64 -0.90 -6.08 2.80
CA ALA A 64 -2.35 -5.83 2.88
C ALA A 64 -2.66 -4.34 3.11
N PHE A 65 -1.85 -3.64 3.92
CA PHE A 65 -1.98 -2.19 4.09
C PHE A 65 -1.76 -1.43 2.78
N HIS A 66 -0.71 -1.78 2.02
CA HIS A 66 -0.40 -1.15 0.74
C HIS A 66 -1.45 -1.44 -0.33
N ASP A 67 -1.95 -2.67 -0.41
CA ASP A 67 -3.05 -3.03 -1.32
C ASP A 67 -4.31 -2.19 -1.03
N ARG A 68 -4.68 -2.04 0.24
CA ARG A 68 -5.81 -1.16 0.64
C ARG A 68 -5.55 0.30 0.28
N ARG A 69 -4.31 0.77 0.43
CA ARG A 69 -3.93 2.14 0.07
C ARG A 69 -4.00 2.36 -1.45
N ALA A 70 -3.51 1.42 -2.25
CA ALA A 70 -3.60 1.45 -3.70
C ALA A 70 -5.07 1.44 -4.17
N ALA A 71 -5.92 0.58 -3.59
CA ALA A 71 -7.35 0.54 -3.90
C ALA A 71 -8.05 1.86 -3.60
N ARG A 72 -7.76 2.50 -2.45
CA ARG A 72 -8.29 3.83 -2.11
C ARG A 72 -7.80 4.91 -3.06
N GLN A 73 -6.53 4.86 -3.44
CA GLN A 73 -5.97 5.81 -4.40
C GLN A 73 -6.64 5.67 -5.76
N GLN A 74 -6.84 4.44 -6.24
CA GLN A 74 -7.53 4.18 -7.49
C GLN A 74 -9.00 4.62 -7.44
N LEU A 75 -9.69 4.39 -6.32
CA LEU A 75 -11.05 4.89 -6.13
C LEU A 75 -11.09 6.42 -6.20
N ARG A 76 -10.19 7.09 -5.48
CA ARG A 76 -10.08 8.57 -5.52
C ARG A 76 -9.82 9.08 -6.93
N TRP A 77 -8.90 8.46 -7.66
CA TRP A 77 -8.63 8.79 -9.06
C TRP A 77 -9.87 8.63 -9.94
N ARG A 78 -10.57 7.50 -9.81
CA ARG A 78 -11.81 7.25 -10.56
C ARG A 78 -12.87 8.31 -10.25
N THR A 79 -13.07 8.64 -8.97
CA THR A 79 -14.02 9.68 -8.57
C THR A 79 -13.63 11.04 -9.13
N ALA A 80 -12.34 11.41 -9.09
CA ALA A 80 -11.85 12.67 -9.63
C ALA A 80 -12.12 12.77 -11.15
N VAL A 81 -11.85 11.70 -11.90
CA VAL A 81 -12.13 11.64 -13.34
C VAL A 81 -13.63 11.77 -13.62
N ILE A 82 -14.48 11.07 -12.87
CA ILE A 82 -15.94 11.14 -13.04
C ILE A 82 -16.44 12.57 -12.78
N VAL A 83 -16.06 13.20 -11.67
CA VAL A 83 -16.48 14.57 -11.35
C VAL A 83 -15.98 15.55 -12.41
N ALA A 84 -14.72 15.45 -12.82
CA ALA A 84 -14.17 16.31 -13.87
C ALA A 84 -14.92 16.14 -15.20
N SER A 85 -15.25 14.90 -15.58
CA SER A 85 -16.01 14.62 -16.80
C SER A 85 -17.44 15.17 -16.74
N LEU A 86 -18.08 15.12 -15.57
CA LEU A 86 -19.43 15.64 -15.39
C LEU A 86 -19.44 17.16 -15.48
N VAL A 87 -18.46 17.84 -14.87
CA VAL A 87 -18.28 19.29 -14.98
C VAL A 87 -18.04 19.70 -16.44
N ALA A 88 -17.16 18.99 -17.15
CA ALA A 88 -16.90 19.26 -18.56
C ALA A 88 -18.16 19.08 -19.43
N ALA A 89 -18.95 18.02 -19.18
CA ALA A 89 -20.21 17.80 -19.88
C ALA A 89 -21.22 18.91 -19.60
N THR A 90 -21.37 19.35 -18.34
CA THR A 90 -22.28 20.47 -18.01
C THR A 90 -21.84 21.79 -18.64
N ALA A 91 -20.54 22.06 -18.69
CA ALA A 91 -20.00 23.24 -19.35
C ALA A 91 -20.27 23.20 -20.87
N ALA A 92 -20.07 22.06 -21.51
CA ALA A 92 -20.36 21.89 -22.93
C ALA A 92 -21.86 22.06 -23.25
N VAL A 93 -22.75 21.53 -22.41
CA VAL A 93 -24.21 21.72 -22.58
C VAL A 93 -24.58 23.20 -22.41
N LEU A 94 -24.02 23.88 -21.41
CA LEU A 94 -24.26 25.32 -21.21
C LEU A 94 -23.76 26.15 -22.39
N ASP A 95 -22.58 25.83 -22.93
CA ASP A 95 -22.01 26.51 -24.10
C ASP A 95 -22.93 26.37 -25.31
N VAL A 96 -23.42 25.16 -25.59
CA VAL A 96 -24.39 24.90 -26.68
C VAL A 96 -25.73 25.62 -26.46
N LEU A 97 -26.16 25.84 -25.21
CA LEU A 97 -27.43 26.51 -24.91
C LEU A 97 -27.35 28.04 -24.96
N ILE A 98 -26.14 28.59 -24.83
CA ILE A 98 -25.87 30.03 -24.83
C ILE A 98 -25.50 30.54 -26.24
N VAL A 99 -24.96 29.66 -27.09
CA VAL A 99 -24.72 29.88 -28.54
C VAL A 99 -26.01 29.74 -29.35
#